data_AF-A0A529M2Z5-F1
#
_entry.id   AF-A0A529M2Z5-F1
#
_cell.length_a   1.000
_cell.length_b   1.000
_cell.length_c   1.000
_cell.angle_alpha   90.00
_cell.angle_beta   90.00
_cell.angle_gamma   90.00
#
_symmetry.space_group_name_H-M   'P 1'
#
loop_
_entity.id
_entity.type
_entity.pdbx_description
1 polymer ?
#
loop_
_entity_poly.entity_id
_entity_poly.type
_entity_poly.pdbx_seq_one_letter_code
_entity_poly.pdbx_strand_id
1 'polypeptide(L)'
;YLSINDADKVFKFLATTGRIELPRASWVEASGYLEHRAEMVVRALIRDAEPNRNLTNVDKVWLQTWIQSHADLITRDGNFPFLNAAKREIAQLGHLKIEDVFPQQRFLVIRAKPDHPDAWLTNRLISDFVPSDFVSRYIFNKDGFYKDYDGFSDAWRSHVVDVLKTTYLKDKVAFRTRLYGLTD
;
A
#
# COMPACT_ATOMS: atom_id res chain seq x y z
N TYR A 1 -22.54 -7.19 14.25
CA TYR A 1 -21.13 -7.40 14.58
C TYR A 1 -20.32 -7.37 13.28
N LEU A 2 -19.33 -6.48 13.18
CA LEU A 2 -18.44 -6.39 12.01
C LEU A 2 -17.13 -7.11 12.38
N SER A 3 -16.88 -8.27 11.77
CA SER A 3 -15.59 -8.95 11.94
C SER A 3 -14.54 -8.22 11.11
N ILE A 4 -13.40 -7.88 11.74
CA ILE A 4 -12.26 -7.27 11.04
C ILE A 4 -11.66 -8.20 9.97
N ASN A 5 -11.94 -9.50 10.05
CA ASN A 5 -11.44 -10.49 9.08
C ASN A 5 -12.32 -10.60 7.82
N ASP A 6 -13.46 -9.91 7.78
CA ASP A 6 -14.37 -9.91 6.63
C ASP A 6 -14.15 -8.67 5.76
N ALA A 7 -13.18 -8.78 4.84
CA ALA A 7 -12.76 -7.69 3.96
C ALA A 7 -13.94 -7.06 3.19
N ASP A 8 -14.91 -7.87 2.73
CA ASP A 8 -16.06 -7.38 1.96
C ASP A 8 -16.99 -6.54 2.85
N LYS A 9 -17.34 -7.04 4.04
CA LYS A 9 -18.18 -6.27 4.97
C LYS A 9 -17.50 -5.00 5.47
N VAL A 10 -16.20 -5.07 5.78
CA VAL A 10 -15.43 -3.90 6.23
C VAL A 10 -15.38 -2.86 5.12
N PHE A 11 -15.04 -3.26 3.90
CA PHE A 11 -15.03 -2.36 2.75
C PHE A 11 -16.40 -1.69 2.54
N LYS A 12 -17.49 -2.49 2.53
CA LYS A 12 -18.86 -1.97 2.36
C LYS A 12 -19.20 -0.96 3.44
N PHE A 13 -18.92 -1.24 4.71
CA PHE A 13 -19.15 -0.30 5.80
C PHE A 13 -18.40 1.02 5.60
N LEU A 14 -17.11 0.97 5.26
CA LEU A 14 -16.30 2.16 5.02
C LEU A 14 -16.83 2.97 3.83
N ALA A 15 -17.22 2.29 2.74
CA ALA A 15 -17.79 2.92 1.55
C ALA A 15 -19.14 3.59 1.85
N THR A 16 -20.09 2.86 2.44
CA THR A 16 -21.45 3.36 2.71
C THR A 16 -21.48 4.47 3.74
N THR A 17 -20.49 4.52 4.63
CA THR A 17 -20.37 5.59 5.64
C THR A 17 -19.51 6.77 5.17
N GLY A 18 -19.01 6.75 3.93
CA GLY A 18 -18.26 7.87 3.36
C GLY A 18 -16.86 8.06 3.94
N ARG A 19 -16.29 7.03 4.58
CA ARG A 19 -14.97 7.08 5.24
C ARG A 19 -13.79 6.91 4.29
N ILE A 20 -14.03 6.38 3.10
CA ILE A 20 -12.99 6.10 2.10
C ILE A 20 -13.21 6.91 0.83
N GLU A 21 -12.11 7.20 0.15
CA GLU A 21 -12.11 7.76 -1.19
C GLU A 21 -11.85 6.62 -2.20
N LEU A 22 -12.77 6.46 -3.16
CA LEU A 22 -12.64 5.47 -4.22
C LEU A 22 -11.59 5.89 -5.26
N PRO A 23 -10.90 4.94 -5.91
CA PRO A 23 -9.86 5.22 -6.90
C PRO A 23 -10.40 6.00 -8.11
N ARG A 24 -10.10 7.30 -8.16
CA ARG A 24 -10.41 8.21 -9.27
C ARG A 24 -9.14 8.87 -9.75
N ALA A 25 -9.04 9.10 -11.07
CA ALA A 25 -7.85 9.68 -11.69
C ALA A 25 -7.38 10.98 -11.01
N SER A 26 -8.33 11.84 -10.61
CA SER A 26 -8.07 13.14 -9.98
C SER A 26 -7.13 13.11 -8.79
N TRP A 27 -7.14 12.03 -7.99
CA TRP A 27 -6.23 11.89 -6.85
C TRP A 27 -5.21 10.77 -7.05
N VAL A 28 -5.58 9.68 -7.73
CA VAL A 28 -4.69 8.52 -7.91
C VAL A 28 -3.46 8.89 -8.73
N GLU A 29 -3.63 9.60 -9.83
CA GLU A 29 -2.52 9.96 -10.72
C GLU A 29 -1.62 11.03 -10.09
N ALA A 30 -2.23 12.06 -9.47
CA ALA A 30 -1.49 13.15 -8.84
C ALA A 30 -0.69 12.69 -7.61
N SER A 31 -1.16 11.66 -6.92
CA SER A 31 -0.51 11.14 -5.72
C SER A 31 0.62 10.16 -6.01
N GLY A 32 0.52 9.37 -7.09
CA GLY A 32 1.40 8.22 -7.31
C GLY A 32 1.12 7.07 -6.33
N TYR A 33 -0.12 6.96 -5.85
CA TYR A 33 -0.50 6.03 -4.79
C TYR A 33 -0.38 4.56 -5.21
N LEU A 34 -0.81 4.21 -6.43
CA LEU A 34 -0.76 2.83 -6.90
C LEU A 34 0.67 2.37 -7.16
N GLU A 35 1.55 3.27 -7.59
CA GLU A 35 2.98 3.02 -7.76
C GLU A 35 3.65 2.73 -6.42
N HIS A 36 3.35 3.55 -5.39
CA HIS A 36 3.82 3.30 -4.04
C HIS A 36 3.36 1.93 -3.54
N ARG A 37 2.06 1.62 -3.66
CA ARG A 37 1.50 0.31 -3.27
C ARG A 37 2.15 -0.85 -4.02
N ALA A 38 2.37 -0.70 -5.33
CA ALA A 38 2.99 -1.74 -6.16
C ALA A 38 4.45 -1.98 -5.75
N GLU A 39 5.19 -0.92 -5.46
CA GLU A 39 6.56 -1.02 -4.96
C GLU A 39 6.61 -1.76 -3.62
N MET A 40 5.70 -1.45 -2.70
CA MET A 40 5.64 -2.10 -1.39
C MET A 40 5.27 -3.59 -1.48
N VAL A 41 4.34 -3.96 -2.37
CA VAL A 41 4.02 -5.37 -2.67
C VAL A 41 5.26 -6.10 -3.16
N VAL A 42 5.99 -5.54 -4.13
CA VAL A 42 7.21 -6.19 -4.67
C VAL A 42 8.27 -6.33 -3.60
N ARG A 43 8.50 -5.30 -2.78
CA ARG A 43 9.41 -5.34 -1.65
C ARG A 43 9.05 -6.45 -0.65
N ALA A 44 7.77 -6.61 -0.33
CA ALA A 44 7.30 -7.70 0.53
C ALA A 44 7.57 -9.09 -0.09
N LEU A 45 7.34 -9.25 -1.40
CA LEU A 45 7.63 -10.50 -2.10
C LEU A 45 9.14 -10.83 -2.10
N ILE A 46 10.00 -9.82 -2.27
CA ILE A 46 11.46 -9.99 -2.17
C ILE A 46 11.83 -10.48 -0.77
N ARG A 47 11.28 -9.87 0.29
CA ARG A 47 11.52 -10.30 1.68
C ARG A 47 11.13 -11.76 1.88
N ASP A 48 9.96 -12.16 1.37
CA ASP A 48 9.43 -13.50 1.61
C ASP A 48 10.20 -14.57 0.80
N ALA A 49 10.64 -14.25 -0.42
CA ALA A 49 11.44 -15.14 -1.24
C ALA A 49 12.91 -15.19 -0.83
N GLU A 50 13.47 -14.08 -0.35
CA GLU A 50 14.90 -13.90 -0.10
C GLU A 50 15.15 -13.12 1.22
N PRO A 51 14.84 -13.68 2.40
CA PRO A 51 14.78 -12.95 3.66
C PRO A 51 16.10 -12.39 4.17
N ASN A 52 17.22 -12.92 3.67
CA ASN A 52 18.58 -12.48 4.03
C ASN A 52 19.23 -11.64 2.92
N ARG A 53 18.49 -11.32 1.86
CA ARG A 53 19.04 -10.53 0.75
C ARG A 53 19.37 -9.12 1.23
N ASN A 54 20.57 -8.67 0.90
CA ASN A 54 20.93 -7.28 1.09
C ASN A 54 20.21 -6.41 0.05
N LEU A 55 19.40 -5.47 0.52
CA LEU A 55 18.62 -4.54 -0.30
C LEU A 55 19.08 -3.09 -0.17
N THR A 56 20.31 -2.87 0.32
CA THR A 56 20.95 -1.57 0.26
C THR A 56 21.08 -1.13 -1.21
N ASN A 57 20.73 0.12 -1.50
CA ASN A 57 20.78 0.72 -2.84
C ASN A 57 19.88 0.06 -3.91
N VAL A 58 18.80 -0.63 -3.50
CA VAL A 58 17.79 -1.10 -4.46
C VAL A 58 17.07 0.08 -5.10
N ASP A 59 17.29 0.27 -6.39
CA ASP A 59 16.63 1.27 -7.22
C ASP A 59 15.47 0.67 -8.05
N LYS A 60 14.80 1.53 -8.83
CA LYS A 60 13.66 1.12 -9.66
C LYS A 60 14.06 0.15 -10.78
N VAL A 61 15.25 0.30 -11.36
CA VAL A 61 15.70 -0.55 -12.46
C VAL A 61 15.93 -1.96 -11.94
N TRP A 62 16.58 -2.06 -10.79
CA TRP A 62 16.79 -3.32 -10.10
C TRP A 62 15.47 -4.01 -9.76
N LEU A 63 14.49 -3.27 -9.23
CA LEU A 63 13.16 -3.84 -8.92
C LEU A 63 12.48 -4.40 -10.18
N GLN A 64 12.58 -3.70 -11.32
CA GLN A 64 12.04 -4.19 -12.59
C GLN A 64 12.72 -5.47 -13.04
N THR A 65 14.05 -5.55 -12.96
CA THR A 65 14.80 -6.77 -13.28
C THR A 65 14.37 -7.92 -12.37
N TRP A 66 14.18 -7.67 -11.07
CA TRP A 66 13.72 -8.68 -10.13
C TRP A 66 12.30 -9.18 -10.45
N ILE A 67 11.38 -8.27 -10.77
CA ILE A 67 10.01 -8.61 -11.19
C ILE A 67 10.03 -9.51 -12.43
N GLN A 68 10.86 -9.18 -13.42
CA GLN A 68 10.98 -9.97 -14.65
C GLN A 68 11.57 -11.35 -14.40
N SER A 69 12.59 -11.46 -13.54
CA SER A 69 13.19 -12.76 -13.20
C SER A 69 12.33 -13.62 -12.27
N HIS A 70 11.32 -13.04 -11.61
CA HIS A 70 10.39 -13.72 -10.71
C HIS A 70 8.93 -13.61 -11.19
N ALA A 71 8.71 -13.61 -12.51
CA ALA A 71 7.39 -13.40 -13.11
C ALA A 71 6.33 -14.42 -12.63
N ASP A 72 6.72 -15.67 -12.38
CA ASP A 72 5.81 -16.70 -11.86
C ASP A 72 5.34 -16.40 -10.43
N LEU A 73 6.25 -15.94 -9.57
CA LEU A 73 5.93 -15.53 -8.19
C LEU A 73 5.01 -14.31 -8.20
N ILE A 74 5.32 -13.32 -9.05
CA ILE A 74 4.53 -12.10 -9.22
C ILE A 74 3.11 -12.41 -9.70
N THR A 75 2.98 -13.30 -10.67
CA THR A 75 1.68 -13.75 -11.20
C THR A 75 0.89 -14.49 -10.13
N ARG A 76 1.55 -15.36 -9.35
CA ARG A 76 0.90 -16.14 -8.29
C ARG A 76 0.39 -15.27 -7.13
N ASP A 77 1.14 -14.25 -6.72
CA ASP A 77 0.66 -13.27 -5.74
C ASP A 77 -0.49 -12.42 -6.30
N GLY A 78 -0.37 -11.96 -7.55
CA GLY A 78 -1.44 -11.28 -8.28
C GLY A 78 -1.67 -9.81 -7.91
N ASN A 79 -1.13 -9.30 -6.80
CA ASN A 79 -1.36 -7.92 -6.37
C ASN A 79 -0.61 -6.91 -7.24
N PHE A 80 0.64 -7.20 -7.62
CA PHE A 80 1.39 -6.32 -8.53
C PHE A 80 0.76 -6.25 -9.94
N PRO A 81 0.39 -7.38 -10.59
CA PRO A 81 -0.37 -7.34 -11.84
C PRO A 81 -1.71 -6.58 -11.72
N PHE A 82 -2.45 -6.80 -10.63
CA PHE A 82 -3.70 -6.09 -10.34
C PHE A 82 -3.49 -4.58 -10.24
N LEU A 83 -2.51 -4.11 -9.47
CA LEU A 83 -2.21 -2.68 -9.30
C LEU A 83 -1.84 -2.02 -10.63
N ASN A 84 -1.06 -2.71 -11.47
CA ASN A 84 -0.74 -2.22 -12.81
C ASN A 84 -1.97 -2.18 -13.73
N ALA A 85 -2.87 -3.16 -13.64
CA ALA A 85 -4.12 -3.15 -14.39
C ALA A 85 -5.03 -2.01 -13.93
N ALA A 86 -5.22 -1.84 -12.62
CA ALA A 86 -6.00 -0.77 -12.03
C ALA A 86 -5.48 0.61 -12.43
N LYS A 87 -4.15 0.81 -12.40
CA LYS A 87 -3.53 2.06 -12.88
C LYS A 87 -3.87 2.33 -14.35
N ARG A 88 -3.78 1.33 -15.22
CA ARG A 88 -4.12 1.48 -16.66
C ARG A 88 -5.59 1.78 -16.86
N GLU A 89 -6.48 1.10 -16.14
CA GLU A 89 -7.92 1.32 -16.22
C GLU A 89 -8.30 2.73 -15.78
N ILE A 90 -7.77 3.21 -14.66
CA ILE A 90 -8.00 4.57 -14.17
C ILE A 90 -7.50 5.61 -15.17
N ALA A 91 -6.33 5.40 -15.78
CA ALA A 91 -5.80 6.31 -16.80
C ALA A 91 -6.66 6.34 -18.07
N GLN A 92 -7.37 5.26 -18.39
CA GLN A 92 -8.22 5.17 -19.58
C GLN A 92 -9.67 5.64 -19.33
N LEU A 93 -10.23 5.29 -18.17
CA LEU A 93 -11.66 5.45 -17.85
C LEU A 93 -11.92 6.49 -16.75
N GLY A 94 -10.88 7.03 -16.13
CA GLY A 94 -10.95 7.99 -15.03
C GLY A 94 -11.27 7.37 -13.66
N HIS A 95 -11.59 6.08 -13.60
CA HIS A 95 -11.96 5.35 -12.39
C HIS A 95 -11.70 3.86 -12.54
N LEU A 96 -11.75 3.14 -11.42
CA LEU A 96 -11.76 1.66 -11.36
C LEU A 96 -13.15 1.19 -10.91
N LYS A 97 -13.71 0.18 -11.57
CA LYS A 97 -14.96 -0.47 -11.13
C LYS A 97 -14.71 -1.34 -9.90
N ILE A 98 -14.91 -0.76 -8.72
CA ILE A 98 -14.50 -1.38 -7.45
C ILE A 98 -15.32 -2.62 -7.07
N GLU A 99 -16.54 -2.73 -7.60
CA GLU A 99 -17.43 -3.87 -7.47
C GLU A 99 -16.83 -5.16 -8.06
N ASP A 100 -16.07 -5.05 -9.15
CA ASP A 100 -15.43 -6.16 -9.86
C ASP A 100 -14.10 -6.59 -9.21
N VAL A 101 -13.61 -5.80 -8.24
CA VAL A 101 -12.35 -6.07 -7.54
C VAL A 101 -12.58 -7.04 -6.38
N PHE A 102 -11.70 -8.03 -6.25
CA PHE A 102 -11.71 -8.96 -5.12
C PHE A 102 -11.65 -8.20 -3.78
N PRO A 103 -12.46 -8.60 -2.76
CA PRO A 103 -12.61 -7.82 -1.53
C PRO A 103 -11.31 -7.37 -0.86
N GLN A 104 -10.30 -8.25 -0.80
CA GLN A 104 -8.99 -7.94 -0.21
C GLN A 104 -8.22 -6.90 -1.03
N GLN A 105 -8.27 -7.01 -2.36
CA GLN A 105 -7.56 -6.11 -3.27
C GLN A 105 -8.14 -4.69 -3.30
N ARG A 106 -9.40 -4.51 -2.90
CA ARG A 106 -10.02 -3.18 -2.77
C ARG A 106 -9.23 -2.27 -1.84
N PHE A 107 -8.63 -2.81 -0.78
CA PHE A 107 -7.82 -2.05 0.18
C PHE A 107 -6.49 -1.53 -0.41
N LEU A 108 -6.00 -2.14 -1.50
CA LEU A 108 -4.79 -1.70 -2.19
C LEU A 108 -5.01 -0.40 -2.99
N VAL A 109 -6.26 -0.09 -3.34
CA VAL A 109 -6.61 1.00 -4.29
C VAL A 109 -7.42 2.13 -3.68
N ILE A 110 -7.79 2.03 -2.41
CA ILE A 110 -8.50 3.08 -1.67
C ILE A 110 -7.60 3.72 -0.62
N ARG A 111 -7.96 4.94 -0.20
CA ARG A 111 -7.45 5.59 1.02
C ARG A 111 -8.61 6.09 1.86
N ALA A 112 -8.36 6.49 3.10
CA ALA A 112 -9.36 7.24 3.85
C ALA A 112 -9.68 8.56 3.14
N LYS A 113 -10.94 9.01 3.26
CA LYS A 113 -11.36 10.31 2.74
C LYS A 113 -10.63 11.41 3.51
N PRO A 114 -9.85 12.30 2.85
CA PRO A 114 -8.95 13.24 3.56
C PRO A 114 -9.68 14.15 4.56
N ASP A 115 -10.83 14.69 4.19
CA ASP A 115 -11.61 15.64 5.01
C ASP A 115 -12.49 14.96 6.07
N HIS A 116 -12.43 13.62 6.21
CA HIS A 116 -13.26 12.90 7.17
C HIS A 116 -12.63 12.92 8.57
N PRO A 117 -13.39 13.18 9.66
CA PRO A 117 -12.83 13.21 11.03
C PRO A 117 -12.06 11.93 11.42
N ASP A 118 -12.54 10.77 10.97
CA ASP A 118 -11.90 9.47 11.19
C ASP A 118 -10.81 9.11 10.17
N ALA A 119 -10.25 10.05 9.40
CA ALA A 119 -9.32 9.72 8.31
C ALA A 119 -8.09 8.92 8.80
N TRP A 120 -7.52 9.32 9.94
CA TRP A 120 -6.41 8.61 10.59
C TRP A 120 -6.79 7.19 11.01
N LEU A 121 -7.94 7.02 11.66
CA LEU A 121 -8.42 5.72 12.12
C LEU A 121 -8.76 4.80 10.93
N THR A 122 -9.33 5.37 9.87
CA THR A 122 -9.66 4.63 8.64
C THR A 122 -8.40 4.17 7.93
N ASN A 123 -7.38 5.03 7.81
CA ASN A 123 -6.09 4.62 7.24
C ASN A 123 -5.35 3.60 8.13
N ARG A 124 -5.49 3.68 9.46
CA ARG A 124 -5.00 2.64 10.37
C ARG A 124 -5.63 1.29 10.03
N LEU A 125 -6.96 1.24 9.90
CA LEU A 125 -7.67 0.02 9.52
C LEU A 125 -7.27 -0.48 8.12
N ILE A 126 -7.19 0.40 7.12
CA ILE A 126 -6.71 0.03 5.77
C ILE A 126 -5.31 -0.58 5.83
N SER A 127 -4.41 -0.03 6.66
CA SER A 127 -3.05 -0.57 6.80
C SER A 127 -3.00 -1.98 7.38
N ASP A 128 -4.02 -2.44 8.09
CA ASP A 128 -4.12 -3.83 8.56
C ASP A 128 -4.48 -4.81 7.46
N PHE A 129 -5.21 -4.37 6.43
CA PHE A 129 -5.48 -5.17 5.22
C PHE A 129 -4.32 -5.16 4.21
N VAL A 130 -3.36 -4.25 4.37
CA VAL A 130 -2.21 -4.09 3.47
C VAL A 130 -0.89 -4.20 4.24
N PRO A 131 -0.58 -5.34 4.86
CA PRO A 131 0.62 -5.50 5.67
C PRO A 131 1.92 -5.45 4.86
N SER A 132 1.85 -5.63 3.53
CA SER A 132 2.98 -5.45 2.63
C SER A 132 3.51 -4.02 2.61
N ASP A 133 2.68 -3.02 2.93
CA ASP A 133 3.06 -1.62 2.98
C ASP A 133 3.48 -1.17 4.38
N PHE A 134 4.71 -1.54 4.74
CA PHE A 134 5.28 -1.18 6.04
C PHE A 134 5.40 0.34 6.24
N VAL A 135 5.47 1.14 5.17
CA VAL A 135 5.47 2.62 5.28
C VAL A 135 4.12 3.09 5.81
N SER A 136 3.03 2.58 5.25
CA SER A 136 1.67 2.88 5.70
C SER A 136 1.42 2.38 7.12
N ARG A 137 1.89 1.17 7.46
CA ARG A 137 1.82 0.69 8.84
C ARG A 137 2.59 1.61 9.78
N TYR A 138 3.80 2.04 9.43
CA TYR A 138 4.58 2.96 10.25
C TYR A 138 3.86 4.29 10.51
N ILE A 139 3.16 4.82 9.51
CA ILE A 139 2.42 6.09 9.60
C ILE A 139 1.16 5.93 10.45
N PHE A 140 0.33 4.92 10.17
CA PHE A 140 -1.03 4.84 10.72
C PHE A 140 -1.24 3.78 11.80
N ASN A 141 -0.42 2.73 11.82
CA ASN A 141 -0.52 1.62 12.77
C ASN A 141 0.85 1.23 13.34
N LYS A 142 1.41 2.10 14.20
CA LYS A 142 2.72 1.86 14.83
C LYS A 142 2.79 0.54 15.58
N ASP A 143 1.74 0.17 16.29
CA ASP A 143 1.69 -1.09 17.04
C ASP A 143 1.83 -2.30 16.10
N GLY A 144 1.08 -2.30 14.99
CA GLY A 144 1.17 -3.33 13.95
C GLY A 144 2.54 -3.34 13.25
N PHE A 145 3.09 -2.15 12.95
CA PHE A 145 4.41 -2.01 12.38
C PHE A 145 5.50 -2.62 13.27
N TYR A 146 5.54 -2.27 14.56
CA TYR A 146 6.60 -2.76 15.46
C TYR A 146 6.46 -4.26 15.73
N LYS A 147 5.23 -4.78 15.81
CA LYS A 147 4.99 -6.22 15.88
C LYS A 147 5.59 -6.97 14.68
N ASP A 148 5.41 -6.46 13.46
CA ASP A 148 6.04 -7.06 12.28
C ASP A 148 7.58 -6.87 12.31
N TYR A 149 8.02 -5.66 12.66
CA TYR A 149 9.43 -5.27 12.68
C TYR A 149 10.27 -6.13 13.63
N ASP A 150 9.71 -6.52 14.77
CA ASP A 150 10.36 -7.41 15.74
C ASP A 150 10.60 -8.82 15.18
N GLY A 151 9.81 -9.26 14.19
CA GLY A 151 10.00 -10.54 13.50
C GLY A 151 10.94 -10.50 12.30
N PHE A 152 11.39 -9.32 11.88
CA PHE A 152 12.20 -9.15 10.67
C PHE A 152 13.68 -9.54 10.88
N SER A 153 14.32 -10.03 9.82
CA SER A 153 15.78 -10.21 9.77
C SER A 153 16.50 -8.86 9.87
N ASP A 154 17.74 -8.86 10.35
CA ASP A 154 18.51 -7.62 10.48
C ASP A 154 18.72 -6.91 9.14
N ALA A 155 18.98 -7.67 8.07
CA ALA A 155 19.11 -7.13 6.72
C ALA A 155 17.82 -6.42 6.27
N TRP A 156 16.66 -7.01 6.55
CA TRP A 156 15.38 -6.42 6.19
C TRP A 156 15.02 -5.22 7.09
N ARG A 157 15.34 -5.25 8.39
CA ARG A 157 15.18 -4.10 9.28
C ARG A 157 15.98 -2.89 8.78
N SER A 158 17.25 -3.09 8.41
CA SER A 158 18.07 -2.04 7.80
C SER A 158 17.41 -1.48 6.54
N HIS A 159 16.89 -2.35 5.66
CA HIS A 159 16.18 -1.93 4.46
C HIS A 159 14.93 -1.09 4.77
N VAL A 160 14.08 -1.54 5.70
CA VAL A 160 12.88 -0.80 6.13
C VAL A 160 13.24 0.58 6.66
N VAL A 161 14.29 0.68 7.48
CA VAL A 161 14.77 1.97 8.01
C VAL A 161 15.24 2.90 6.89
N ASP A 162 15.98 2.38 5.92
CA ASP A 162 16.48 3.19 4.79
C ASP A 162 15.33 3.69 3.90
N VAL A 163 14.34 2.83 3.61
CA VAL A 163 13.14 3.25 2.87
C VAL A 163 12.38 4.31 3.66
N LEU A 164 12.15 4.13 4.96
CA LEU A 164 11.46 5.14 5.77
C LEU A 164 12.20 6.48 5.81
N LYS A 165 13.54 6.47 5.92
CA LYS A 165 14.38 7.68 5.90
C LYS A 165 14.30 8.42 4.57
N THR A 166 14.33 7.70 3.46
CA THR A 166 14.38 8.29 2.12
C THR A 166 13.02 8.68 1.55
N THR A 167 11.93 8.07 2.06
CA THR A 167 10.56 8.32 1.61
C THR A 167 9.78 9.23 2.58
N TYR A 168 9.28 8.67 3.68
CA TYR A 168 8.37 9.35 4.60
C TYR A 168 9.06 10.34 5.54
N LEU A 169 10.17 9.94 6.17
CA LEU A 169 10.81 10.74 7.21
C LEU A 169 11.55 11.97 6.65
N LYS A 170 11.85 11.98 5.35
CA LYS A 170 12.46 13.13 4.65
C LYS A 170 11.54 14.35 4.67
N ASP A 171 10.26 14.16 4.37
CA ASP A 171 9.24 15.20 4.46
C ASP A 171 7.88 14.55 4.76
N LYS A 172 7.55 14.47 6.05
CA LYS A 172 6.35 13.80 6.55
C LYS A 172 5.07 14.48 6.09
N VAL A 173 5.08 15.81 5.99
CA VAL A 173 3.89 16.59 5.60
C VAL A 173 3.67 16.40 4.10
N ALA A 174 4.69 16.63 3.27
CA ALA A 174 4.55 16.46 1.83
C ALA A 174 4.17 15.01 1.45
N PHE A 175 4.71 14.01 2.15
CA PHE A 175 4.35 12.62 1.91
C PHE A 175 2.88 12.34 2.24
N ARG A 176 2.40 12.79 3.41
CA ARG A 176 1.00 12.62 3.85
C ARG A 176 0.04 13.38 2.96
N THR A 177 0.33 14.63 2.62
CA THR A 177 -0.48 15.43 1.70
C THR A 177 -0.58 14.77 0.34
N ARG A 178 0.55 14.34 -0.23
CA ARG A 178 0.58 13.73 -1.57
C ARG A 178 -0.19 12.41 -1.62
N LEU A 179 0.10 11.45 -0.75
CA LEU A 179 -0.52 10.12 -0.82
C LEU A 179 -1.91 10.06 -0.19
N TYR A 180 -2.13 10.79 0.89
CA TYR A 180 -3.33 10.65 1.74
C TYR A 180 -4.20 11.91 1.80
N GLY A 181 -3.76 13.03 1.22
CA GLY A 181 -4.48 14.30 1.31
C GLY A 181 -4.48 14.93 2.70
N LEU A 182 -3.70 14.40 3.65
CA LEU A 182 -3.69 14.86 5.05
C LEU A 182 -2.70 16.01 5.22
N THR A 183 -3.19 17.17 5.66
CA THR A 183 -2.43 18.43 5.75
C THR A 183 -2.18 18.92 7.19
N ASP A 184 -2.47 18.08 8.18
CA ASP A 184 -2.41 18.37 9.61
C ASP A 184 -1.01 18.22 10.25
#